data_AF-A0A2G8JV96-F1
#
_entry.id   AF-A0A2G8JV96-F1
#
_cell.length_a   1.000
_cell.length_b   1.000
_cell.length_c   1.000
_cell.angle_alpha   90.00
_cell.angle_beta   90.00
_cell.angle_gamma   90.00
#
_symmetry.space_group_name_H-M   'P 1'
#
loop_
_entity.id
_entity.type
_entity.pdbx_description
1 polymer ?
#
loop_
_entity_poly.entity_id
_entity_poly.type
_entity_poly.pdbx_seq_one_letter_code
_entity_poly.pdbx_strand_id
1 'polypeptide(L)'
;MLVANVYADDTQIYFSFKSCQHDADSSLRIMENCIQEIRCWMQQNFLKLNDDKTEFVLFGSRQLLSKISLPFIRIGDSQIVPVSQARSLGVVFDSFMTMKPHISNVIRSSSLHIRNIGRIRKYLNRVAAEQIVHSFITSRLDNGNALLFGLPQSQLSRPSTSSEYCS
;
A
#
# COMPACT_ATOMS: atom_id res chain seq x y z
N MET A 1 16.36 -3.81 -11.98
CA MET A 1 15.41 -4.82 -12.52
C MET A 1 14.05 -4.17 -12.62
N LEU A 2 13.38 -4.28 -13.78
CA LEU A 2 12.04 -3.76 -14.00
C LEU A 2 11.02 -4.88 -13.81
N VAL A 3 9.96 -4.64 -13.04
CA VAL A 3 8.87 -5.59 -12.80
C VAL A 3 7.55 -4.85 -12.98
N ALA A 4 6.62 -5.40 -13.75
CA ALA A 4 5.27 -4.87 -13.89
C ALA A 4 4.26 -5.86 -13.30
N ASN A 5 3.26 -5.34 -12.58
CA ASN A 5 2.13 -6.08 -12.08
C ASN A 5 0.85 -5.39 -12.56
N VAL A 6 -0.07 -6.17 -13.13
CA VAL A 6 -1.34 -5.66 -13.66
C VAL A 6 -2.46 -6.47 -13.04
N TYR A 7 -3.41 -5.78 -12.41
CA TYR A 7 -4.58 -6.38 -11.80
C TYR A 7 -5.81 -5.53 -12.13
N ALA A 8 -6.75 -6.09 -12.90
CA ALA A 8 -7.89 -5.34 -13.43
C ALA A 8 -7.43 -4.04 -14.13
N ASP A 9 -7.88 -2.88 -13.66
CA ASP A 9 -7.47 -1.56 -14.15
C ASP A 9 -6.21 -0.99 -13.45
N ASP A 10 -5.76 -1.60 -12.34
CA ASP A 10 -4.56 -1.18 -11.62
C ASP A 10 -3.30 -1.71 -12.31
N THR A 11 -2.38 -0.80 -12.65
CA THR A 11 -1.05 -1.12 -13.20
C THR A 11 0.04 -0.57 -12.29
N GLN A 12 0.99 -1.41 -11.90
CA GLN A 12 2.08 -1.06 -11.00
C GLN A 12 3.42 -1.43 -11.65
N ILE A 13 4.33 -0.46 -11.73
CA ILE A 13 5.64 -0.64 -12.35
C ILE A 13 6.70 -0.36 -11.28
N TYR A 14 7.59 -1.33 -11.08
CA TYR A 14 8.66 -1.27 -10.11
C TYR A 14 10.00 -1.27 -10.85
N PHE A 15 10.93 -0.43 -10.39
CA PHE A 15 12.29 -0.42 -10.92
C PHE A 15 13.29 -0.36 -9.77
N SER A 16 14.20 -1.34 -9.72
CA SER A 16 15.30 -1.36 -8.76
C SER A 16 16.60 -0.83 -9.38
N PHE A 17 17.31 -0.01 -8.61
CA PHE A 17 18.55 0.64 -9.00
C PHE A 17 19.50 0.79 -7.79
N LYS A 18 20.78 1.10 -8.03
CA LYS A 18 21.76 1.27 -6.95
C LYS A 18 21.63 2.65 -6.31
N SER A 19 22.06 2.77 -5.07
CA SER A 19 21.84 3.96 -4.25
C SER A 19 22.77 5.15 -4.55
N CYS A 20 22.87 5.55 -5.82
CA CYS A 20 23.57 6.76 -6.25
C CYS A 20 22.66 7.58 -7.18
N GLN A 21 22.85 8.90 -7.19
CA GLN A 21 22.00 9.81 -7.96
C GLN A 21 22.01 9.51 -9.46
N HIS A 22 23.19 9.20 -10.02
CA HIS A 22 23.34 8.85 -11.43
C HIS A 22 22.48 7.63 -11.84
N ASP A 23 22.50 6.58 -11.02
CA ASP A 23 21.70 5.38 -11.30
C ASP A 23 20.21 5.65 -11.07
N ALA A 24 19.86 6.54 -10.13
CA ALA A 24 18.48 6.99 -9.94
C ALA A 24 17.95 7.73 -11.17
N ASP A 25 18.71 8.70 -11.70
CA ASP A 25 18.31 9.51 -12.86
C ASP A 25 18.19 8.67 -14.13
N SER A 26 19.14 7.76 -14.36
CA SER A 26 19.09 6.84 -15.51
C SER A 26 17.91 5.87 -15.40
N SER A 27 17.61 5.37 -14.20
CA SER A 27 16.47 4.51 -13.93
C SER A 27 15.14 5.23 -14.13
N LEU A 28 15.06 6.50 -13.70
CA LEU A 28 13.89 7.34 -13.93
C LEU A 28 13.61 7.49 -15.42
N ARG A 29 14.63 7.79 -16.24
CA ARG A 29 14.48 7.89 -17.70
C ARG A 29 14.01 6.58 -18.34
N ILE A 30 14.54 5.44 -17.90
CA ILE A 30 14.10 4.12 -18.39
C ILE A 30 12.63 3.90 -18.03
N MET A 31 12.23 4.26 -16.81
CA MET A 31 10.84 4.15 -16.36
C MET A 31 9.90 5.06 -17.17
N GLU A 32 10.29 6.31 -17.41
CA GLU A 32 9.52 7.27 -18.23
C GLU A 32 9.32 6.75 -19.66
N ASN A 33 10.39 6.24 -20.30
CA ASN A 33 10.31 5.64 -21.63
C ASN A 33 9.39 4.41 -21.65
N CYS A 34 9.51 3.53 -20.64
CA CYS A 34 8.66 2.34 -20.52
C CYS A 34 7.18 2.72 -20.35
N ILE A 35 6.88 3.70 -19.50
CA ILE A 35 5.53 4.23 -19.32
C ILE A 35 5.01 4.83 -20.62
N GLN A 36 5.86 5.54 -21.38
CA GLN A 36 5.48 6.10 -22.67
C GLN A 36 5.10 5.01 -23.69
N GLU A 37 5.87 3.91 -23.76
CA GLU A 37 5.54 2.77 -24.60
C GLU A 37 4.19 2.13 -24.20
N ILE A 38 3.96 1.95 -22.90
CA ILE A 38 2.68 1.43 -22.38
C ILE A 38 1.53 2.37 -22.74
N ARG A 39 1.71 3.69 -22.64
CA ARG A 39 0.71 4.68 -23.05
C ARG A 39 0.39 4.58 -24.53
N CYS A 40 1.40 4.51 -25.39
CA CYS A 40 1.22 4.35 -26.83
C CYS A 40 0.43 3.07 -27.14
N TRP A 41 0.79 1.95 -26.51
CA TRP A 41 0.07 0.69 -26.66
C TRP A 41 -1.39 0.81 -26.17
N MET A 42 -1.63 1.41 -25.00
CA MET A 42 -2.98 1.64 -24.50
C MET A 42 -3.82 2.47 -25.48
N GLN A 43 -3.27 3.56 -26.01
CA GLN A 43 -3.97 4.42 -26.97
C GLN A 43 -4.34 3.67 -28.26
N GLN A 44 -3.42 2.84 -28.79
CA GLN A 44 -3.68 1.99 -29.94
C GLN A 44 -4.80 0.96 -29.68
N ASN A 45 -4.99 0.58 -28.41
CA ASN A 45 -6.03 -0.34 -27.97
C ASN A 45 -7.26 0.37 -27.38
N PHE A 46 -7.45 1.66 -27.66
CA PHE A 46 -8.59 2.47 -27.19
C PHE A 46 -8.71 2.56 -25.65
N LEU A 47 -7.58 2.45 -24.96
CA LEU A 47 -7.44 2.61 -23.51
C LEU A 47 -6.71 3.93 -23.18
N LYS A 48 -6.95 4.46 -21.99
CA LYS A 48 -6.29 5.68 -21.49
C LYS A 48 -5.72 5.43 -20.10
N LEU A 49 -4.43 5.72 -19.93
CA LEU A 49 -3.80 5.78 -18.61
C LEU A 49 -4.39 6.96 -17.82
N ASN A 50 -4.78 6.70 -16.57
CA ASN A 50 -5.35 7.73 -15.71
C ASN A 50 -4.25 8.49 -14.98
N ASP A 51 -3.76 9.55 -15.62
CA ASP A 51 -2.68 10.40 -15.09
C ASP A 51 -3.03 10.99 -13.71
N ASP A 52 -4.31 11.34 -13.46
CA ASP A 52 -4.78 11.92 -12.18
C ASP A 52 -4.73 10.93 -11.01
N LYS A 53 -4.84 9.63 -11.30
CA LYS A 53 -4.76 8.55 -10.29
C LYS A 53 -3.36 7.97 -10.14
N THR A 54 -2.40 8.37 -10.99
CA THR A 54 -1.08 7.76 -11.00
C THR A 54 -0.25 8.33 -9.84
N GLU A 55 0.23 7.44 -8.96
CA GLU A 55 1.08 7.79 -7.83
C GLU A 55 2.52 7.32 -8.09
N PHE A 56 3.49 8.14 -7.70
CA PHE A 56 4.91 7.80 -7.74
C PHE A 56 5.46 7.69 -6.31
N VAL A 57 6.13 6.58 -5.98
CA VAL A 57 6.76 6.40 -4.67
C VAL A 57 8.18 5.91 -4.84
N LEU A 58 9.10 6.54 -4.12
CA LEU A 58 10.45 6.08 -3.97
C LEU A 58 10.61 5.29 -2.66
N PHE A 59 10.96 4.01 -2.78
CA PHE A 59 11.18 3.12 -1.65
C PHE A 59 12.65 3.07 -1.24
N GLY A 60 12.93 3.12 0.06
CA GLY A 60 14.28 2.96 0.59
C GLY A 60 14.41 3.27 2.07
N SER A 61 15.57 2.96 2.66
CA SER A 61 15.86 3.39 4.03
C SER A 61 16.06 4.91 4.08
N ARG A 62 15.89 5.52 5.27
CA ARG A 62 16.13 6.96 5.47
C ARG A 62 17.49 7.42 4.93
N GLN A 63 18.53 6.61 5.11
CA GLN A 63 19.90 6.92 4.67
C GLN A 63 20.07 6.84 3.15
N LEU A 64 19.29 6.00 2.46
CA LEU A 64 19.32 5.91 1.00
C LEU A 64 18.52 7.05 0.39
N LEU A 65 17.32 7.30 0.93
CA LEU A 65 16.44 8.37 0.47
C LEU A 65 17.03 9.76 0.69
N SER A 66 17.88 9.96 1.70
CA SER A 66 18.59 11.24 1.89
C SER A 66 19.67 11.51 0.83
N LYS A 67 20.08 10.50 0.06
CA LYS A 67 21.13 10.61 -0.97
C LYS A 67 20.58 10.75 -2.38
N ILE A 68 19.28 10.54 -2.56
CA ILE A 68 18.60 10.50 -3.84
C ILE A 68 17.57 11.62 -3.88
N SER A 69 17.64 12.46 -4.90
CA SER A 69 16.65 13.50 -5.18
C SER A 69 15.97 13.19 -6.50
N LEU A 70 14.68 12.86 -6.46
CA LEU A 70 13.83 12.67 -7.64
C LEU A 70 12.60 13.58 -7.46
N PRO A 71 12.61 14.80 -8.01
CA PRO A 71 11.57 15.79 -7.72
C PRO A 71 10.21 15.42 -8.32
N PHE A 72 10.20 14.75 -9.46
CA PHE A 72 9.01 14.24 -10.13
C PHE A 72 9.40 13.15 -11.12
N ILE A 73 8.40 12.39 -11.57
CA ILE A 73 8.45 11.58 -12.79
C ILE A 73 7.53 12.22 -13.83
N ARG A 74 7.97 12.30 -15.10
CA ARG A 74 7.13 12.81 -16.18
C ARG A 74 6.39 11.66 -16.84
N ILE A 75 5.06 11.76 -16.90
CA ILE A 75 4.19 10.80 -17.56
C ILE A 75 3.34 11.57 -18.57
N GLY A 76 3.70 11.47 -19.84
CA GLY A 76 3.15 12.35 -20.88
C GLY A 76 3.45 13.81 -20.58
N ASP A 77 2.40 14.64 -20.50
CA ASP A 77 2.51 16.07 -20.16
C ASP A 77 2.44 16.33 -18.64
N SER A 78 2.14 15.31 -17.84
CA SER A 78 1.96 15.43 -16.40
C SER A 78 3.27 15.21 -15.64
N GLN A 79 3.50 16.01 -14.59
CA GLN A 79 4.59 15.82 -13.64
C GLN A 79 4.03 15.28 -12.33
N ILE A 80 4.45 14.08 -11.95
CA ILE A 80 3.97 13.40 -10.75
C ILE A 80 5.06 13.45 -9.68
N VAL A 81 4.77 14.14 -8.59
CA VAL A 81 5.68 14.31 -7.45
C VAL A 81 5.65 13.04 -6.59
N PRO A 82 6.80 12.60 -6.03
CA PRO A 82 6.83 11.44 -5.15
C PRO A 82 5.97 11.65 -3.90
N VAL A 83 5.15 10.65 -3.58
CA VAL A 83 4.35 10.61 -2.35
C VAL A 83 5.03 9.77 -1.29
N SER A 84 4.70 10.04 -0.02
CA SER A 84 5.28 9.32 1.13
C SER A 84 4.60 7.99 1.42
N GLN A 85 3.39 7.79 0.88
CA GLN A 85 2.60 6.58 1.01
C GLN A 85 1.81 6.35 -0.28
N ALA A 86 1.77 5.11 -0.77
CA ALA A 86 0.90 4.72 -1.88
C ALA A 86 0.06 3.51 -1.50
N ARG A 87 -1.12 3.41 -2.12
CA ARG A 87 -1.99 2.25 -1.96
C ARG A 87 -1.82 1.30 -3.13
N SER A 88 -1.54 0.04 -2.83
CA SER A 88 -1.50 -1.05 -3.81
C SER A 88 -2.42 -2.16 -3.35
N LEU A 89 -3.48 -2.45 -4.13
CA LEU A 89 -4.45 -3.53 -3.88
C LEU A 89 -5.02 -3.56 -2.45
N GLY A 90 -5.30 -2.38 -1.89
CA GLY A 90 -5.83 -2.23 -0.53
C GLY A 90 -4.78 -2.21 0.59
N VAL A 91 -3.51 -2.46 0.27
CA VAL A 91 -2.37 -2.36 1.20
C VAL A 91 -1.74 -0.98 1.06
N VAL A 92 -1.33 -0.38 2.18
CA VAL A 92 -0.70 0.95 2.20
C VAL A 92 0.78 0.80 2.47
N PHE A 93 1.61 1.16 1.51
CA PHE A 93 3.06 1.13 1.65
C PHE A 93 3.57 2.54 1.91
N ASP A 94 4.37 2.71 2.97
CA ASP A 94 5.16 3.92 3.17
C ASP A 94 6.50 3.83 2.44
N SER A 95 7.09 4.98 2.11
CA SER A 95 8.39 5.08 1.42
C SER A 95 9.52 4.32 2.14
N PHE A 96 9.40 4.10 3.45
CA PHE A 96 10.38 3.35 4.24
C PHE A 96 10.05 1.86 4.37
N MET A 97 8.97 1.39 3.74
CA MET A 97 8.48 0.00 3.81
C MET A 97 8.29 -0.50 5.25
N THR A 98 7.87 0.37 6.17
CA THR A 98 7.70 0.01 7.59
C THR A 98 6.38 -0.66 7.88
N MET A 99 5.40 -0.61 6.96
CA MET A 99 4.04 -1.13 7.12
C MET A 99 3.24 -0.51 8.28
N LYS A 100 3.81 0.47 9.00
CA LYS A 100 3.18 1.10 10.16
C LYS A 100 1.85 1.77 9.83
N PRO A 101 1.71 2.54 8.73
CA PRO A 101 0.43 3.16 8.40
C PRO A 101 -0.64 2.11 8.08
N HIS A 102 -0.28 1.04 7.38
CA HIS A 102 -1.19 -0.06 7.09
C HIS A 102 -1.65 -0.77 8.36
N ILE A 103 -0.73 -1.22 9.20
CA ILE A 103 -1.04 -1.87 10.49
C ILE A 103 -1.95 -0.96 11.34
N SER A 104 -1.64 0.33 11.42
CA SER A 104 -2.44 1.29 12.19
C SER A 104 -3.85 1.44 11.63
N ASN A 105 -4.01 1.44 10.30
CA ASN A 105 -5.31 1.48 9.65
C ASN A 105 -6.13 0.20 9.90
N VAL A 106 -5.49 -0.97 9.84
CA VAL A 106 -6.13 -2.26 10.16
C VAL A 106 -6.60 -2.27 11.61
N ILE A 107 -5.73 -1.93 12.57
CA ILE A 107 -6.08 -1.87 14.00
C ILE A 107 -7.26 -0.91 14.24
N ARG A 108 -7.21 0.28 13.64
CA ARG A 108 -8.27 1.29 13.77
C ARG A 108 -9.59 0.78 13.21
N SER A 109 -9.59 0.19 12.03
CA SER A 109 -10.79 -0.36 11.40
C SER A 109 -11.36 -1.52 12.21
N SER A 110 -10.52 -2.45 12.67
CA SER A 110 -10.94 -3.59 13.48
C SER A 110 -11.51 -3.14 14.82
N SER A 111 -10.87 -2.17 15.47
CA SER A 111 -11.36 -1.59 16.73
C SER A 111 -12.72 -0.89 16.56
N LEU A 112 -12.95 -0.21 15.45
CA LEU A 112 -14.25 0.37 15.12
C LEU A 112 -15.33 -0.72 14.93
N HIS A 113 -15.02 -1.79 14.21
CA HIS A 113 -15.95 -2.92 14.04
C HIS A 113 -16.26 -3.59 15.38
N ILE A 114 -15.27 -3.83 16.23
CA ILE A 114 -15.47 -4.39 17.58
C ILE A 114 -16.44 -3.52 18.38
N ARG A 115 -16.25 -2.18 18.39
CA ARG A 115 -17.16 -1.25 19.07
C ARG A 115 -18.58 -1.32 18.53
N ASN A 116 -18.72 -1.39 17.20
CA ASN A 116 -20.03 -1.50 16.56
C ASN A 116 -20.73 -2.83 16.89
N ILE A 117 -20.00 -3.94 16.89
CA ILE A 117 -20.50 -5.26 17.29
C ILE A 117 -20.92 -5.23 18.76
N GLY A 118 -20.13 -4.61 19.64
CA GLY A 118 -20.45 -4.42 21.05
C GLY A 118 -21.79 -3.71 21.27
N ARG A 119 -22.09 -2.68 20.47
CA ARG A 119 -23.37 -1.94 20.54
C ARG A 119 -24.59 -2.80 20.19
N ILE A 120 -24.45 -3.70 19.22
CA ILE A 120 -25.54 -4.59 18.78
C ILE A 120 -25.50 -5.96 19.48
N ARG A 121 -24.53 -6.20 20.37
CA ARG A 121 -24.27 -7.52 20.98
C ARG A 121 -25.49 -8.13 21.65
N LYS A 122 -26.34 -7.31 22.28
CA LYS A 122 -27.59 -7.73 22.94
C LYS A 122 -28.66 -8.27 21.99
N TYR A 123 -28.55 -7.98 20.70
CA TYR A 123 -29.47 -8.46 19.65
C TYR A 123 -28.93 -9.68 18.90
N LEU A 124 -27.74 -10.17 19.24
CA LEU A 124 -27.07 -11.27 18.56
C LEU A 124 -26.97 -12.50 19.47
N ASN A 125 -27.30 -13.66 18.92
CA ASN A 125 -26.93 -14.93 19.53
C ASN A 125 -25.41 -15.17 19.38
N ARG A 126 -24.87 -16.14 20.12
CA ARG A 126 -23.42 -16.40 20.15
C ARG A 126 -22.86 -16.74 18.76
N VAL A 127 -23.55 -17.59 18.01
CA VAL A 127 -23.12 -18.05 16.67
C VAL A 127 -23.06 -16.87 15.69
N ALA A 128 -24.10 -16.04 15.66
CA ALA A 128 -24.14 -14.85 14.81
C ALA A 128 -23.06 -13.83 15.20
N ALA A 129 -22.83 -13.63 16.51
CA ALA A 129 -21.76 -12.75 16.98
C ALA A 129 -20.37 -13.26 16.55
N GLU A 130 -20.12 -14.56 16.63
CA GLU A 130 -18.88 -15.19 16.18
C GLU A 130 -18.69 -15.06 14.67
N GLN A 131 -19.72 -15.31 13.87
CA GLN A 131 -19.69 -15.11 12.42
C GLN A 131 -19.39 -13.65 12.04
N ILE A 132 -20.00 -12.69 12.73
CA ILE A 132 -19.76 -11.26 12.49
C ILE A 132 -18.33 -10.88 12.89
N VAL A 133 -17.83 -11.38 14.02
CA VAL A 133 -16.42 -11.16 14.43
C VAL A 133 -15.46 -11.72 13.37
N HIS A 134 -15.64 -12.96 12.92
CA HIS A 134 -14.77 -13.55 11.90
C HIS A 134 -14.83 -12.81 10.56
N SER A 135 -16.03 -12.48 10.09
CA SER A 135 -16.23 -11.81 8.80
C SER A 135 -15.73 -10.37 8.76
N PHE A 136 -15.75 -9.62 9.87
CA PHE A 136 -15.33 -8.22 9.89
C PHE A 136 -13.94 -7.97 10.50
N ILE A 137 -13.42 -8.89 11.31
CA ILE A 137 -12.15 -8.74 12.02
C ILE A 137 -11.13 -9.74 11.51
N THR A 138 -11.39 -11.05 11.64
CA THR A 138 -10.43 -12.09 11.24
C THR A 138 -10.09 -12.00 9.75
N SER A 139 -11.09 -11.88 8.88
CA SER A 139 -10.87 -11.72 7.43
C SER A 139 -9.97 -10.54 7.06
N ARG A 140 -10.07 -9.41 7.79
CA ARG A 140 -9.29 -8.20 7.56
C ARG A 140 -7.89 -8.29 8.12
N LEU A 141 -7.72 -9.02 9.22
CA LEU A 141 -6.40 -9.36 9.73
C LEU A 141 -5.71 -10.29 8.74
N ASP A 142 -6.39 -11.32 8.24
CA ASP A 142 -5.84 -12.28 7.27
C ASP A 142 -5.49 -11.65 5.93
N ASN A 143 -6.23 -10.61 5.51
CA ASN A 143 -5.96 -9.90 4.28
C ASN A 143 -4.62 -9.15 4.32
N GLY A 144 -3.62 -9.67 3.61
CA GLY A 144 -2.26 -9.11 3.57
C GLY A 144 -1.33 -9.60 4.66
N ASN A 145 -1.73 -10.60 5.46
CA ASN A 145 -0.90 -11.18 6.52
C ASN A 145 0.44 -11.74 6.00
N ALA A 146 0.48 -12.28 4.78
CA ALA A 146 1.71 -12.73 4.15
C ALA A 146 2.74 -11.61 3.99
N LEU A 147 2.30 -10.36 3.80
CA LEU A 147 3.17 -9.19 3.67
C LEU A 147 3.76 -8.73 5.00
N LEU A 148 3.19 -9.19 6.13
CA LEU A 148 3.66 -8.88 7.47
C LEU A 148 4.71 -9.89 7.97
N PHE A 149 4.95 -10.96 7.21
CA PHE A 149 5.93 -11.98 7.56
C PHE A 149 7.34 -11.38 7.61
N GLY A 150 8.04 -11.58 8.74
CA GLY A 150 9.41 -11.07 8.95
C GLY A 150 9.51 -9.65 9.51
N LEU A 151 8.38 -8.97 9.82
CA LEU A 151 8.42 -7.68 10.52
C LEU A 151 8.85 -7.83 11.99
N PRO A 152 9.50 -6.80 12.59
CA PRO A 152 9.87 -6.82 13.99
C PRO A 152 8.64 -7.05 14.89
N GLN A 153 8.77 -7.94 15.88
CA GLN A 153 7.65 -8.31 16.75
C GLN A 153 7.07 -7.11 17.51
N SER A 154 7.85 -6.05 17.76
CA SER A 154 7.38 -4.79 18.36
C SER A 154 6.35 -4.04 17.53
N GLN A 155 6.27 -4.28 16.22
CA GLN A 155 5.26 -3.70 15.34
C GLN A 155 3.98 -4.55 15.31
N LEU A 156 4.11 -5.86 15.51
CA LEU A 156 3.01 -6.82 15.53
C LEU A 156 2.37 -6.95 16.91
N SER A 157 3.15 -6.75 17.98
CA SER A 157 2.71 -6.90 19.37
C SER A 157 1.93 -5.71 19.91
N ARG A 158 1.55 -4.75 19.06
CA ARG A 158 0.73 -3.60 19.45
C ARG A 158 -0.70 -4.10 19.68
N PRO A 159 -1.12 -4.41 20.92
CA PRO A 159 -2.38 -5.07 21.14
C PRO A 159 -3.46 -4.00 20.97
N SER A 160 -4.55 -4.37 20.29
CA SER A 160 -5.84 -3.76 20.54
C SER A 160 -6.09 -3.80 22.05
N THR A 161 -6.10 -2.63 22.69
CA THR A 161 -6.49 -2.39 24.09
C THR A 161 -7.97 -2.74 24.27
N SER A 162 -8.28 -4.03 24.27
CA SER A 162 -9.62 -4.58 24.43
C SER A 162 -9.62 -5.83 25.30
N SER A 163 -8.85 -5.81 26.39
CA SER A 163 -8.85 -6.88 27.41
C SER A 163 -9.28 -6.40 28.82
N GLU A 164 -9.92 -5.24 28.95
CA GLU A 164 -10.39 -4.74 30.27
C GLU A 164 -11.92 -4.63 30.41
N TYR A 165 -12.71 -5.17 29.48
CA TYR A 165 -14.18 -5.08 29.57
C TYR A 165 -14.93 -6.42 29.50
N CYS A 166 -14.31 -7.50 29.98
CA CYS A 166 -15.03 -8.73 30.32
C CYS A 166 -14.67 -9.16 31.75
N SER A 167 -15.37 -8.57 32.71
CA SER A 167 -15.67 -9.15 34.02
C SER A 167 -17.13 -8.82 34.33
#